data_AF-A0A4W4E908-F1
#
_entry.id   AF-A0A4W4E908-F1
#
_cell.length_a   1.000
_cell.length_b   1.000
_cell.length_c   1.000
_cell.angle_alpha   90.00
_cell.angle_beta   90.00
_cell.angle_gamma   90.00
#
_symmetry.space_group_name_H-M   'P 1'
#
loop_
_entity.id
_entity.type
_entity.pdbx_description
1 polymer ?
#
loop_
_entity_poly.entity_id
_entity_poly.type
_entity_poly.pdbx_seq_one_letter_code
_entity_poly.pdbx_strand_id
1 'polypeptide(L)'
;TVRQAVYVRSSAECLFHCSNTMSMTVDRTAEETLRDDLRYYFMSPCEKYKSRRQIPWKLMVQILKIVMITTQLVLFGLNNQLVVSYKEENLMAFKNLFLKGYSGTDDDDYSVAVFTKKSVYDNIYYISQLSVGPISYAEDNGEPLPLVICKEYYRRGSVEPSDEYYDIDAHTETVCLTLDPKFATTWKTDNASFFELDFYRLITIEISFSLKGINLQTVRSYELPDCYTFVVTVTFDNQCHSGKVKIILAIDAVSSACKNWKISGTAQKNTHYLLVFDGFVIFVCLTSAVLCIRSIFLAIRLLKVNSES
;
A
#
# COMPACT_ATOMS: atom_id res chain seq x y z
N THR A 1 -45.70 -78.15 42.37
CA THR A 1 -45.45 -77.26 41.21
C THR A 1 -45.34 -75.79 41.61
N VAL A 2 -44.69 -75.42 42.73
CA VAL A 2 -44.55 -74.00 43.15
C VAL A 2 -43.12 -73.61 43.60
N ARG A 3 -42.19 -74.57 43.75
CA ARG A 3 -40.80 -74.27 44.18
C ARG A 3 -39.78 -74.03 43.07
N GLN A 4 -40.10 -74.30 41.80
CA GLN A 4 -39.21 -74.03 40.65
C GLN A 4 -39.45 -72.65 40.00
N ALA A 5 -40.57 -71.99 40.28
CA ALA A 5 -40.88 -70.67 39.70
C ALA A 5 -40.27 -69.49 40.49
N VAL A 6 -39.85 -69.69 41.74
CA VAL A 6 -39.29 -68.63 42.59
C VAL A 6 -37.79 -68.43 42.34
N TYR A 7 -37.05 -69.49 41.95
CA TYR A 7 -35.60 -69.40 41.74
C TYR A 7 -35.24 -68.73 40.39
N VAL A 8 -36.07 -68.90 39.34
CA VAL A 8 -35.82 -68.29 38.02
C VAL A 8 -36.17 -66.80 37.97
N ARG A 9 -37.11 -66.34 38.80
CA ARG A 9 -37.49 -64.90 38.89
C ARG A 9 -36.42 -64.06 39.60
N SER A 10 -35.78 -64.63 40.63
CA SER A 10 -34.73 -63.96 41.41
C SER A 10 -33.42 -63.76 40.63
N SER A 11 -33.08 -64.67 39.69
CA SER A 11 -31.87 -64.54 38.86
C SER A 11 -31.99 -63.48 37.76
N ALA A 12 -33.21 -63.28 37.22
CA ALA A 12 -33.47 -62.29 36.17
C ALA A 12 -33.52 -60.86 36.71
N GLU A 13 -34.06 -60.65 37.92
CA GLU A 13 -34.07 -59.34 38.60
C GLU A 13 -32.66 -58.88 38.99
N CYS A 14 -31.77 -59.79 39.39
CA CYS A 14 -30.35 -59.47 39.68
C CYS A 14 -29.56 -59.10 38.41
N LEU A 15 -29.79 -59.77 37.28
CA LEU A 15 -29.15 -59.44 35.99
C LEU A 15 -29.63 -58.08 35.44
N PHE A 16 -30.92 -57.75 35.59
CA PHE A 16 -31.45 -56.43 35.23
C PHE A 16 -30.91 -55.31 36.15
N HIS A 17 -30.81 -55.56 37.46
CA HIS A 17 -30.24 -54.59 38.41
C HIS A 17 -28.73 -54.39 38.19
N CYS A 18 -27.95 -55.44 37.91
CA CYS A 18 -26.53 -55.30 37.56
C CYS A 18 -26.33 -54.59 36.22
N SER A 19 -27.17 -54.83 35.21
CA SER A 19 -27.08 -54.13 33.92
C SER A 19 -27.42 -52.64 34.04
N ASN A 20 -28.43 -52.28 34.83
CA ASN A 20 -28.78 -50.88 35.10
C ASN A 20 -27.77 -50.17 35.99
N THR A 21 -27.20 -50.87 36.99
CA THR A 21 -26.16 -50.31 37.85
C THR A 21 -24.85 -50.14 37.08
N MET A 22 -24.49 -51.08 36.20
CA MET A 22 -23.32 -50.97 35.33
C MET A 22 -23.50 -49.85 34.29
N SER A 23 -24.70 -49.72 33.70
CA SER A 23 -25.04 -48.60 32.80
C SER A 23 -24.98 -47.25 33.52
N MET A 24 -25.54 -47.11 34.73
CA MET A 24 -25.46 -45.88 35.52
C MET A 24 -24.04 -45.57 36.01
N THR A 25 -23.23 -46.58 36.35
CA THR A 25 -21.83 -46.35 36.73
C THR A 25 -20.99 -45.96 35.53
N VAL A 26 -21.24 -46.55 34.35
CA VAL A 26 -20.57 -46.17 33.10
C VAL A 26 -20.93 -44.74 32.71
N ASP A 27 -22.21 -44.38 32.82
CA ASP A 27 -22.72 -43.03 32.54
C ASP A 27 -22.15 -41.98 33.51
N ARG A 28 -22.14 -42.29 34.83
CA ARG A 28 -21.47 -41.44 35.84
C ARG A 28 -19.97 -41.31 35.60
N THR A 29 -19.27 -42.38 35.26
CA THR A 29 -17.83 -42.32 34.99
C THR A 29 -17.52 -41.55 33.70
N ALA A 30 -18.42 -41.61 32.71
CA ALA A 30 -18.34 -40.84 31.47
C ALA A 30 -18.61 -39.35 31.70
N GLU A 31 -19.61 -39.01 32.51
CA GLU A 31 -19.91 -37.65 32.94
C GLU A 31 -18.75 -37.04 33.75
N GLU A 32 -18.18 -37.80 34.69
CA GLU A 32 -17.03 -37.37 35.50
C GLU A 32 -15.77 -37.15 34.62
N THR A 33 -15.52 -38.02 33.63
CA THR A 33 -14.42 -37.82 32.66
C THR A 33 -14.65 -36.62 31.74
N LEU A 34 -15.87 -36.41 31.25
CA LEU A 34 -16.23 -35.24 30.45
C LEU A 34 -16.07 -33.94 31.26
N ARG A 35 -16.46 -33.95 32.53
CA ARG A 35 -16.33 -32.80 33.44
C ARG A 35 -14.88 -32.45 33.70
N ASP A 36 -14.02 -33.47 33.87
CA ASP A 36 -12.57 -33.27 34.04
C ASP A 36 -11.91 -32.78 32.75
N ASP A 37 -12.31 -33.26 31.57
CA ASP A 37 -11.84 -32.77 30.28
C ASP A 37 -12.28 -31.32 30.00
N LEU A 38 -13.51 -30.96 30.39
CA LEU A 38 -14.03 -29.59 30.29
C LEU A 38 -13.26 -28.65 31.22
N ARG A 39 -13.07 -29.06 32.48
CA ARG A 39 -12.29 -28.32 33.47
C ARG A 39 -10.84 -28.14 33.02
N TYR A 40 -10.23 -29.18 32.45
CA TYR A 40 -8.91 -29.10 31.84
C TYR A 40 -8.93 -28.15 30.64
N TYR A 41 -9.93 -28.17 29.77
CA TYR A 41 -10.00 -27.27 28.61
C TYR A 41 -9.98 -25.78 29.03
N PHE A 42 -10.78 -25.39 30.02
CA PHE A 42 -10.89 -23.99 30.52
C PHE A 42 -9.76 -23.53 31.45
N MET A 43 -8.92 -24.43 31.94
CA MET A 43 -7.80 -24.09 32.82
C MET A 43 -6.75 -23.25 32.09
N SER A 44 -6.17 -22.27 32.79
CA SER A 44 -5.21 -21.35 32.16
C SER A 44 -3.93 -22.07 31.72
N PRO A 45 -3.21 -21.57 30.69
CA PRO A 45 -1.99 -22.22 30.19
C PRO A 45 -0.90 -22.38 31.28
N CYS A 46 -0.80 -21.42 32.20
CA CYS A 46 0.11 -21.45 33.33
C CYS A 46 -0.27 -22.54 34.35
N GLU A 47 -1.56 -22.76 34.59
CA GLU A 47 -2.06 -23.84 35.47
C GLU A 47 -1.90 -25.22 34.83
N LYS A 48 -2.04 -25.34 33.50
CA LYS A 48 -1.72 -26.56 32.74
C LYS A 48 -0.22 -26.91 32.82
N TYR A 49 0.64 -25.90 32.73
CA TYR A 49 2.08 -26.08 32.90
C TYR A 49 2.44 -26.52 34.32
N LYS A 50 1.84 -25.92 35.34
CA LYS A 50 2.07 -26.25 36.76
C LYS A 50 1.58 -27.66 37.14
N SER A 51 0.48 -28.14 36.54
CA SER A 51 -0.11 -29.45 36.85
C SER A 51 0.54 -30.62 36.11
N ARG A 52 1.01 -30.45 34.86
CA ARG A 52 1.58 -31.55 34.06
C ARG A 52 3.06 -31.40 33.69
N ARG A 53 3.74 -30.30 34.07
CA ARG A 53 5.15 -30.02 33.74
C ARG A 53 5.47 -30.05 32.22
N GLN A 54 4.46 -29.95 31.36
CA GLN A 54 4.62 -30.04 29.91
C GLN A 54 4.78 -28.64 29.32
N ILE A 55 5.94 -28.36 28.70
CA ILE A 55 6.24 -27.08 28.05
C ILE A 55 5.11 -26.72 27.07
N PRO A 56 4.47 -25.54 27.21
CA PRO A 56 3.35 -25.14 26.36
C PRO A 56 3.88 -24.68 25.00
N TRP A 57 4.23 -25.62 24.14
CA TRP A 57 4.72 -25.37 22.78
C TRP A 57 3.81 -24.43 21.98
N LYS A 58 2.49 -24.48 22.23
CA LYS A 58 1.51 -23.56 21.63
C LYS A 58 1.76 -22.09 22.01
N LEU A 59 2.10 -21.81 23.27
CA LEU A 59 2.39 -20.47 23.76
C LEU A 59 3.73 -19.97 23.18
N MET A 60 4.74 -20.83 23.13
CA MET A 60 6.05 -20.49 22.56
C MET A 60 5.96 -20.13 21.08
N VAL A 61 5.20 -20.90 20.29
CA VAL A 61 4.95 -20.59 18.86
C VAL A 61 4.21 -19.26 18.71
N GLN A 62 3.27 -18.93 19.59
CA GLN A 62 2.55 -17.65 19.57
C GLN A 62 3.47 -16.46 19.89
N ILE A 63 4.33 -16.58 20.91
CA ILE A 63 5.29 -15.53 21.26
C ILE A 63 6.30 -15.34 20.12
N LEU A 64 6.84 -16.44 19.57
CA LEU A 64 7.75 -16.39 18.43
C LEU A 64 7.09 -15.72 17.22
N LYS A 65 5.83 -16.06 16.92
CA LYS A 65 5.06 -15.43 15.84
C LYS A 65 4.97 -13.92 16.03
N ILE A 66 4.66 -13.44 17.23
CA ILE A 66 4.54 -12.00 17.51
C ILE A 66 5.87 -11.30 17.24
N VAL A 67 6.96 -11.80 17.81
CA VAL A 67 8.30 -11.22 17.61
C VAL A 67 8.64 -11.18 16.13
N MET A 68 8.45 -12.29 15.41
CA MET A 68 8.77 -12.37 13.98
C MET A 68 7.95 -11.40 13.13
N ILE A 69 6.63 -11.30 13.34
CA ILE A 69 5.78 -10.35 12.60
C ILE A 69 6.18 -8.91 12.92
N THR A 70 6.47 -8.59 14.19
CA THR A 70 6.88 -7.24 14.56
C THR A 70 8.20 -6.85 13.89
N THR A 71 9.19 -7.76 13.85
CA THR A 71 10.45 -7.52 13.15
C THR A 71 10.23 -7.36 11.64
N GLN A 72 9.39 -8.19 11.02
CA GLN A 72 9.05 -8.07 9.60
C GLN A 72 8.44 -6.71 9.27
N LEU A 73 7.49 -6.26 10.09
CA LEU A 73 6.82 -4.97 9.90
C LEU A 73 7.80 -3.81 10.03
N VAL A 74 8.72 -3.85 11.00
CA VAL A 74 9.74 -2.81 11.20
C VAL A 74 10.70 -2.76 10.01
N LEU A 75 11.21 -3.90 9.54
CA LEU A 75 12.10 -3.96 8.38
C LEU A 75 11.42 -3.42 7.12
N PHE A 76 10.18 -3.84 6.87
CA PHE A 76 9.38 -3.33 5.76
C PHE A 76 9.12 -1.81 5.88
N GLY A 77 8.83 -1.33 7.08
CA GLY A 77 8.62 0.09 7.36
C GLY A 77 9.86 0.93 7.07
N LEU A 78 11.04 0.49 7.49
CA LEU A 78 12.31 1.18 7.23
C LEU A 78 12.61 1.27 5.72
N ASN A 79 12.43 0.17 4.99
CA ASN A 79 12.67 0.14 3.54
C ASN A 79 11.70 1.06 2.79
N ASN A 80 10.41 1.05 3.15
CA ASN A 80 9.43 1.95 2.56
C ASN A 80 9.71 3.42 2.91
N GLN A 81 10.13 3.71 4.14
CA GLN A 81 10.47 5.06 4.56
C GLN A 81 11.61 5.63 3.74
N LEU A 82 12.64 4.85 3.43
CA LEU A 82 13.74 5.29 2.56
C LEU A 82 13.26 5.64 1.14
N VAL A 83 12.37 4.82 0.57
CA VAL A 83 11.78 5.10 -0.76
C VAL A 83 10.93 6.36 -0.74
N VAL A 84 10.10 6.54 0.27
CA VAL A 84 9.25 7.74 0.42
C VAL A 84 10.10 8.99 0.62
N SER A 85 11.10 8.95 1.50
CA SER A 85 12.03 10.05 1.73
C SER A 85 12.76 10.45 0.45
N TYR A 86 13.22 9.48 -0.33
CA TYR A 86 13.85 9.75 -1.62
C TYR A 86 12.90 10.44 -2.60
N LYS A 87 11.64 10.01 -2.68
CA LYS A 87 10.63 10.68 -3.52
C LYS A 87 10.39 12.11 -3.06
N GLU A 88 10.25 12.34 -1.77
CA GLU A 88 10.00 13.67 -1.18
C GLU A 88 11.17 14.64 -1.40
N GLU A 89 12.42 14.17 -1.21
CA GLU A 89 13.62 14.97 -1.48
C GLU A 89 13.71 15.37 -2.97
N ASN A 90 13.43 14.45 -3.90
CA ASN A 90 13.41 14.76 -5.33
C ASN A 90 12.25 15.70 -5.71
N LEU A 91 11.07 15.52 -5.11
CA LEU A 91 9.94 16.43 -5.31
C LEU A 91 10.32 17.85 -4.90
N MET A 92 10.94 18.02 -3.74
CA MET A 92 11.40 19.33 -3.27
C MET A 92 12.47 19.93 -4.20
N ALA A 93 13.42 19.12 -4.66
CA ALA A 93 14.41 19.56 -5.65
C ALA A 93 13.74 20.02 -6.96
N PHE A 94 12.75 19.28 -7.45
CA PHE A 94 12.02 19.61 -8.67
C PHE A 94 11.13 20.84 -8.51
N LYS A 95 10.52 21.06 -7.34
CA LYS A 95 9.82 22.34 -7.04
C LYS A 95 10.77 23.53 -7.17
N ASN A 96 11.95 23.45 -6.56
CA ASN A 96 12.96 24.51 -6.66
C ASN A 96 13.51 24.70 -8.08
N LEU A 97 13.56 23.62 -8.88
CA LEU A 97 14.09 23.66 -10.24
C LEU A 97 13.04 24.18 -11.24
N PHE A 98 11.81 23.68 -11.21
CA PHE A 98 10.81 23.95 -12.24
C PHE A 98 9.83 25.07 -11.88
N LEU A 99 9.65 25.42 -10.61
CA LEU A 99 8.77 26.52 -10.21
C LEU A 99 9.58 27.81 -10.02
N LYS A 100 9.25 28.84 -10.83
CA LYS A 100 9.99 30.10 -10.81
C LYS A 100 9.72 30.85 -9.49
N GLY A 101 10.77 31.07 -8.71
CA GLY A 101 10.69 31.84 -7.46
C GLY A 101 10.10 31.09 -6.28
N TYR A 102 10.15 29.74 -6.29
CA TYR A 102 9.78 28.93 -5.15
C TYR A 102 10.66 29.25 -3.92
N SER A 103 10.04 29.55 -2.79
CA SER A 103 10.70 30.02 -1.55
C SER A 103 11.12 28.90 -0.60
N GLY A 104 10.78 27.64 -0.92
CA GLY A 104 10.99 26.48 -0.04
C GLY A 104 9.80 26.15 0.85
N THR A 105 8.81 27.05 0.95
CA THR A 105 7.56 26.83 1.68
C THR A 105 6.37 26.93 0.73
N ASP A 106 5.46 25.97 0.81
CA ASP A 106 4.20 26.01 0.06
C ASP A 106 3.24 27.04 0.70
N ASP A 107 2.57 27.86 -0.11
CA ASP A 107 1.67 28.90 0.40
C ASP A 107 0.35 28.30 0.92
N ASP A 108 -0.22 27.36 0.15
CA ASP A 108 -1.45 26.63 0.47
C ASP A 108 -1.38 25.22 -0.14
N ASP A 109 -1.60 24.17 0.66
CA ASP A 109 -1.88 22.79 0.19
C ASP A 109 -0.94 22.31 -0.95
N TYR A 110 0.37 22.44 -0.74
CA TYR A 110 1.42 22.07 -1.71
C TYR A 110 1.45 22.86 -3.03
N SER A 111 0.79 24.01 -3.10
CA SER A 111 0.68 24.85 -4.30
C SER A 111 1.35 26.23 -4.15
N VAL A 112 1.83 26.76 -5.28
CA VAL A 112 2.35 28.13 -5.41
C VAL A 112 1.30 28.98 -6.13
N ALA A 113 0.94 30.13 -5.58
CA ALA A 113 -0.08 30.99 -6.16
C ALA A 113 0.52 32.06 -7.08
N VAL A 114 -0.11 32.27 -8.24
CA VAL A 114 0.19 33.41 -9.12
C VAL A 114 -1.06 34.21 -9.42
N PHE A 115 -0.92 35.53 -9.43
CA PHE A 115 -2.05 36.48 -9.50
C PHE A 115 -2.09 37.31 -10.79
N THR A 116 -1.08 37.17 -11.67
CA THR A 116 -1.01 37.93 -12.92
C THR A 116 -0.84 37.03 -14.13
N LYS A 117 -1.47 37.41 -15.26
CA LYS A 117 -1.33 36.71 -16.54
C LYS A 117 0.14 36.59 -16.95
N LYS A 118 0.92 37.67 -16.75
CA LYS A 118 2.37 37.68 -17.03
C LYS A 118 3.13 36.65 -16.20
N SER A 119 2.81 36.52 -14.91
CA SER A 119 3.42 35.50 -14.04
C SER A 119 3.13 34.07 -14.51
N VAL A 120 1.92 33.80 -15.04
CA VAL A 120 1.58 32.49 -15.61
C VAL A 120 2.45 32.19 -16.84
N TYR A 121 2.52 33.12 -17.79
CA TYR A 121 3.38 32.98 -18.97
C TYR A 121 4.85 32.78 -18.62
N ASP A 122 5.37 33.59 -17.69
CA ASP A 122 6.75 33.51 -17.22
C ASP A 122 7.09 32.14 -16.61
N ASN A 123 6.16 31.53 -15.87
CA ASN A 123 6.36 30.20 -15.27
C ASN A 123 6.34 29.08 -16.34
N ILE A 124 5.36 29.10 -17.25
CA ILE A 124 5.30 28.15 -18.37
C ILE A 124 6.58 28.21 -19.19
N TYR A 125 7.05 29.43 -19.47
CA TYR A 125 8.29 29.65 -20.21
C TYR A 125 9.51 29.16 -19.44
N TYR A 126 9.59 29.43 -18.14
CA TYR A 126 10.68 28.98 -17.29
C TYR A 126 10.83 27.46 -17.31
N ILE A 127 9.73 26.72 -17.17
CA ILE A 127 9.71 25.24 -17.23
C ILE A 127 10.21 24.75 -18.60
N SER A 128 9.75 25.39 -19.68
CA SER A 128 10.15 25.01 -21.04
C SER A 128 11.64 25.25 -21.33
N GLN A 129 12.27 26.24 -20.68
CA GLN A 129 13.69 26.58 -20.88
C GLN A 129 14.65 25.78 -19.99
N LEU A 130 14.29 25.56 -18.73
CA LEU A 130 15.20 24.95 -17.74
C LEU A 130 15.36 23.43 -17.88
N SER A 131 14.61 22.89 -18.84
CA SER A 131 14.68 21.56 -19.42
C SER A 131 16.11 21.02 -19.70
N VAL A 132 17.13 21.87 -19.86
CA VAL A 132 18.50 21.47 -20.27
C VAL A 132 19.51 21.35 -19.10
N GLY A 133 19.06 20.92 -17.92
CA GLY A 133 19.89 20.72 -16.72
C GLY A 133 20.62 19.35 -16.67
N PRO A 134 21.43 19.07 -15.61
CA PRO A 134 22.19 17.82 -15.45
C PRO A 134 21.35 16.57 -15.15
N ILE A 135 20.02 16.67 -15.26
CA ILE A 135 19.08 15.56 -15.12
C ILE A 135 18.74 15.09 -16.53
N SER A 136 19.00 13.82 -16.84
CA SER A 136 18.71 13.30 -18.17
C SER A 136 17.20 13.06 -18.34
N TYR A 137 16.68 13.51 -19.48
CA TYR A 137 15.36 13.09 -19.93
C TYR A 137 15.30 11.57 -20.01
N ALA A 138 14.15 11.03 -19.62
CA ALA A 138 13.92 9.62 -19.72
C ALA A 138 13.92 9.23 -21.20
N GLU A 139 14.89 8.42 -21.63
CA GLU A 139 14.92 7.91 -23.00
C GLU A 139 14.21 6.56 -23.11
N ASP A 140 13.40 6.38 -24.14
CA ASP A 140 12.94 5.05 -24.57
C ASP A 140 13.64 4.69 -25.88
N ASN A 141 14.32 3.55 -25.91
CA ASN A 141 15.10 3.07 -27.05
C ASN A 141 16.13 4.07 -27.65
N GLY A 142 16.60 5.04 -26.86
CA GLY A 142 17.58 6.06 -27.29
C GLY A 142 16.96 7.36 -27.81
N GLU A 143 15.63 7.48 -27.79
CA GLU A 143 14.92 8.74 -28.04
C GLU A 143 14.37 9.30 -26.72
N PRO A 144 14.54 10.61 -26.45
CA PRO A 144 14.00 11.22 -25.25
C PRO A 144 12.48 11.22 -25.29
N LEU A 145 11.85 10.87 -24.18
CA LEU A 145 10.41 10.98 -24.01
C LEU A 145 10.01 12.46 -24.15
N PRO A 146 8.94 12.75 -24.92
CA PRO A 146 8.58 14.12 -25.22
C PRO A 146 7.98 14.81 -23.98
N LEU A 147 8.15 16.12 -23.93
CA LEU A 147 7.41 17.01 -23.05
C LEU A 147 6.04 17.27 -23.66
N VAL A 148 4.98 17.12 -22.87
CA VAL A 148 3.60 17.33 -23.32
C VAL A 148 3.01 18.49 -22.56
N ILE A 149 2.44 19.46 -23.28
CA ILE A 149 1.68 20.57 -22.70
C ILE A 149 0.24 20.42 -23.13
N CYS A 150 -0.68 20.25 -22.20
CA CYS A 150 -2.11 20.21 -22.45
C CYS A 150 -2.79 21.43 -21.82
N LYS A 151 -3.82 21.93 -22.49
CA LYS A 151 -4.66 23.02 -22.00
C LYS A 151 -6.08 22.58 -22.05
N GLU A 152 -6.81 22.83 -20.98
CA GLU A 152 -8.23 22.59 -20.89
C GLU A 152 -8.97 23.91 -20.83
N TYR A 153 -9.97 24.05 -21.71
CA TYR A 153 -10.82 25.22 -21.79
C TYR A 153 -12.29 24.83 -21.71
N TYR A 154 -13.14 25.72 -21.21
CA TYR A 154 -14.57 25.65 -21.52
C TYR A 154 -14.77 25.91 -23.01
N ARG A 155 -15.66 25.16 -23.65
CA ARG A 155 -15.98 25.36 -25.07
C ARG A 155 -16.64 26.75 -25.24
N ARG A 156 -16.37 27.40 -26.37
CA ARG A 156 -17.01 28.69 -26.69
C ARG A 156 -18.52 28.49 -26.78
N GLY A 157 -19.26 29.37 -26.12
CA GLY A 157 -20.70 29.47 -26.30
C GLY A 157 -21.07 29.77 -27.75
N SER A 158 -22.34 29.56 -28.06
CA SER A 158 -22.93 29.80 -29.38
C SER A 158 -23.04 31.28 -29.74
N VAL A 159 -23.04 32.15 -28.72
CA VAL A 159 -23.22 33.60 -28.85
C VAL A 159 -21.92 34.31 -28.49
N GLU A 160 -21.58 35.34 -29.26
CA GLU A 160 -20.39 36.15 -29.01
C GLU A 160 -20.58 36.93 -27.68
N PRO A 161 -19.64 36.81 -26.73
CA PRO A 161 -19.81 37.42 -25.41
C PRO A 161 -19.89 38.94 -25.55
N SER A 162 -20.90 39.52 -24.91
CA SER A 162 -21.07 40.97 -24.78
C SER A 162 -20.76 41.39 -23.33
N ASP A 163 -20.65 42.70 -23.08
CA ASP A 163 -20.46 43.20 -21.71
C ASP A 163 -21.64 42.86 -20.77
N GLU A 164 -22.80 42.46 -21.30
CA GLU A 164 -24.03 42.22 -20.52
C GLU A 164 -24.32 40.74 -20.23
N TYR A 165 -23.86 39.81 -21.08
CA TYR A 165 -24.05 38.39 -20.86
C TYR A 165 -22.87 37.57 -21.38
N TYR A 166 -22.58 36.52 -20.61
CA TYR A 166 -21.55 35.55 -20.92
C TYR A 166 -22.21 34.24 -21.36
N ASP A 167 -21.85 33.76 -22.54
CA ASP A 167 -22.24 32.43 -23.03
C ASP A 167 -21.06 31.46 -22.87
N ILE A 168 -21.09 30.68 -21.79
CA ILE A 168 -20.10 29.64 -21.51
C ILE A 168 -20.78 28.28 -21.62
N ASP A 169 -20.26 27.43 -22.51
CA ASP A 169 -20.63 26.03 -22.56
C ASP A 169 -19.86 25.26 -21.47
N ALA A 170 -20.58 24.49 -20.65
CA ALA A 170 -20.00 23.67 -19.59
C ALA A 170 -19.15 22.50 -20.12
N HIS A 171 -19.26 22.16 -21.41
CA HIS A 171 -18.39 21.16 -22.04
C HIS A 171 -16.95 21.69 -22.13
N THR A 172 -15.98 20.82 -21.85
CA THR A 172 -14.56 21.17 -21.93
C THR A 172 -13.94 20.69 -23.24
N GLU A 173 -12.91 21.40 -23.69
CA GLU A 173 -12.07 21.01 -24.81
C GLU A 173 -10.60 21.00 -24.37
N THR A 174 -9.90 19.91 -24.68
CA THR A 174 -8.47 19.75 -24.35
C THR A 174 -7.64 19.80 -25.61
N VAL A 175 -6.63 20.66 -25.62
CA VAL A 175 -5.67 20.78 -26.72
C VAL A 175 -4.27 20.53 -26.18
N CYS A 176 -3.58 19.54 -26.75
CA CYS A 176 -2.25 19.14 -26.32
C CYS A 176 -1.21 19.39 -27.43
N LEU A 177 0.00 19.75 -27.00
CA LEU A 177 1.19 19.91 -27.82
C LEU A 177 2.29 19.01 -27.29
N THR A 178 2.83 18.16 -28.15
CA THR A 178 3.95 17.27 -27.85
C THR A 178 5.24 17.89 -28.37
N LEU A 179 6.27 17.95 -27.53
CA LEU A 179 7.52 18.66 -27.76
C LEU A 179 8.71 17.72 -27.51
N ASP A 180 9.60 17.57 -28.49
CA ASP A 180 10.83 16.78 -28.31
C ASP A 180 11.89 17.66 -27.63
N PRO A 181 12.31 17.39 -26.38
CA PRO A 181 13.20 18.22 -25.58
C PRO A 181 14.51 18.66 -26.26
N LYS A 182 14.97 17.95 -27.30
CA LYS A 182 16.17 18.33 -28.09
C LYS A 182 16.04 19.68 -28.82
N PHE A 183 14.82 20.16 -29.09
CA PHE A 183 14.58 21.35 -29.91
C PHE A 183 13.98 22.55 -29.13
N ALA A 184 14.17 22.60 -27.80
CA ALA A 184 13.51 23.57 -26.91
C ALA A 184 13.60 25.05 -27.32
N THR A 185 14.65 25.44 -28.04
CA THR A 185 14.91 26.83 -28.43
C THR A 185 14.12 27.29 -29.66
N THR A 186 13.68 26.40 -30.55
CA THR A 186 12.98 26.77 -31.79
C THR A 186 11.46 26.86 -31.64
N TRP A 187 10.88 26.20 -30.62
CA TRP A 187 9.42 26.03 -30.49
C TRP A 187 8.62 27.33 -30.33
N LYS A 188 9.23 28.37 -29.75
CA LYS A 188 8.54 29.65 -29.50
C LYS A 188 8.01 30.27 -30.79
N THR A 189 8.74 30.08 -31.89
CA THR A 189 8.43 30.68 -33.19
C THR A 189 7.41 29.85 -33.95
N ASP A 190 7.47 28.53 -33.82
CA ASP A 190 6.67 27.61 -34.63
C ASP A 190 5.24 27.42 -34.08
N ASN A 191 5.04 27.55 -32.77
CA ASN A 191 3.77 27.27 -32.09
C ASN A 191 3.20 28.48 -31.33
N ALA A 192 3.44 29.71 -31.82
CA ALA A 192 3.03 30.94 -31.15
C ALA A 192 1.51 30.98 -30.85
N SER A 193 0.68 30.49 -31.77
CA SER A 193 -0.78 30.42 -31.60
C SER A 193 -1.20 29.48 -30.48
N PHE A 194 -0.49 28.36 -30.29
CA PHE A 194 -0.79 27.46 -29.18
C PHE A 194 -0.61 28.19 -27.87
N PHE A 195 0.49 28.95 -27.70
CA PHE A 195 0.78 29.66 -26.46
C PHE A 195 -0.15 30.84 -26.15
N GLU A 196 -1.03 31.26 -27.05
CA GLU A 196 -2.04 32.28 -26.74
C GLU A 196 -3.10 31.73 -25.77
N LEU A 197 -3.13 32.24 -24.54
CA LEU A 197 -4.04 31.77 -23.49
C LEU A 197 -5.27 32.68 -23.35
N ASP A 198 -6.45 32.10 -23.55
CA ASP A 198 -7.73 32.71 -23.17
C ASP A 198 -8.05 32.43 -21.69
N PHE A 199 -7.51 33.24 -20.78
CA PHE A 199 -7.68 33.10 -19.32
C PHE A 199 -9.14 33.10 -18.85
N TYR A 200 -10.07 33.63 -19.65
CA TYR A 200 -11.48 33.65 -19.30
C TYR A 200 -12.09 32.24 -19.38
N ARG A 201 -11.71 31.47 -20.40
CA ARG A 201 -12.17 30.08 -20.61
C ARG A 201 -11.22 29.03 -20.01
N LEU A 202 -10.00 29.41 -19.66
CA LEU A 202 -8.94 28.51 -19.23
C LEU A 202 -9.29 27.84 -17.90
N ILE A 203 -9.37 26.51 -17.89
CA ILE A 203 -9.63 25.70 -16.71
C ILE A 203 -8.31 25.26 -16.10
N THR A 204 -7.49 24.54 -16.88
CA THR A 204 -6.20 24.02 -16.43
C THR A 204 -5.16 24.06 -17.55
N ILE A 205 -3.88 24.15 -17.16
CA ILE A 205 -2.74 23.83 -18.04
C ILE A 205 -1.93 22.76 -17.35
N GLU A 206 -1.64 21.67 -18.05
CA GLU A 206 -0.83 20.58 -17.56
C GLU A 206 0.45 20.47 -18.40
N ILE A 207 1.61 20.44 -17.75
CA ILE A 207 2.91 20.24 -18.39
C ILE A 207 3.52 18.96 -17.81
N SER A 208 3.68 17.94 -18.65
CA SER A 208 4.09 16.61 -18.24
C SER A 208 5.34 16.17 -18.99
N PHE A 209 6.35 15.70 -18.27
CA PHE A 209 7.61 15.21 -18.84
C PHE A 209 8.25 14.16 -17.94
N SER A 210 9.11 13.30 -18.52
CA SER A 210 9.73 12.20 -17.80
C SER A 210 11.23 12.41 -17.60
N LEU A 211 11.69 12.28 -16.37
CA LEU A 211 13.10 12.34 -15.97
C LEU A 211 13.58 10.97 -15.49
N LYS A 212 14.87 10.66 -15.67
CA LYS A 212 15.50 9.48 -15.06
C LYS A 212 16.40 9.88 -13.91
N GLY A 213 16.35 9.09 -12.84
CA GLY A 213 17.24 9.23 -11.69
C GLY A 213 17.67 7.87 -11.17
N ILE A 214 18.76 7.86 -10.42
CA ILE A 214 19.28 6.67 -9.75
C ILE A 214 19.28 6.97 -8.26
N ASN A 215 18.71 6.07 -7.46
CA ASN A 215 18.81 6.19 -6.01
C ASN A 215 20.13 5.58 -5.54
N LEU A 216 21.12 6.43 -5.26
CA LEU A 216 22.41 6.00 -4.74
C LEU A 216 22.40 5.78 -3.21
N GLN A 217 21.36 6.21 -2.49
CA GLN A 217 21.27 5.99 -1.04
C GLN A 217 21.10 4.49 -0.73
N THR A 218 20.45 3.71 -1.60
CA THR A 218 20.26 2.25 -1.43
C THR A 218 21.58 1.46 -1.55
N VAL A 219 22.55 1.97 -2.31
CA VAL A 219 23.89 1.36 -2.42
C VAL A 219 24.61 1.34 -1.07
N ARG A 220 24.38 2.37 -0.22
CA ARG A 220 24.95 2.44 1.13
C ARG A 220 24.35 1.39 2.07
N SER A 221 23.12 0.96 1.80
CA SER A 221 22.40 -0.07 2.56
C SER A 221 22.67 -1.49 2.08
N TYR A 222 23.65 -1.68 1.19
CA TYR A 222 23.98 -2.98 0.56
C TYR A 222 22.79 -3.62 -0.16
N GLU A 223 21.93 -2.79 -0.76
CA GLU A 223 20.88 -3.22 -1.69
C GLU A 223 21.26 -2.82 -3.11
N LEU A 224 20.65 -3.48 -4.11
CA LEU A 224 20.86 -3.13 -5.51
C LEU A 224 20.26 -1.73 -5.77
N PRO A 225 20.90 -0.85 -6.56
CA PRO A 225 20.32 0.44 -6.89
C PRO A 225 19.09 0.26 -7.78
N ASP A 226 18.01 0.95 -7.40
CA ASP A 226 16.82 1.07 -8.24
C ASP A 226 16.97 2.27 -9.18
N CYS A 227 16.63 2.04 -10.44
CA CYS A 227 16.51 3.09 -11.45
C CYS A 227 15.10 3.64 -11.43
N TYR A 228 14.96 4.92 -11.13
CA TYR A 228 13.69 5.60 -11.07
C TYR A 228 13.41 6.37 -12.36
N THR A 229 12.20 6.23 -12.87
CA THR A 229 11.64 7.16 -13.85
C THR A 229 10.63 8.03 -13.12
N PHE A 230 10.87 9.33 -13.11
CA PHE A 230 10.00 10.33 -12.52
C PHE A 230 9.16 10.96 -13.63
N VAL A 231 7.86 10.75 -13.58
CA VAL A 231 6.90 11.51 -14.39
C VAL A 231 6.56 12.76 -13.60
N VAL A 232 7.04 13.91 -14.09
CA VAL A 232 6.81 15.22 -13.46
C VAL A 232 5.62 15.86 -14.15
N THR A 233 4.63 16.25 -13.37
CA THR A 233 3.42 16.93 -13.84
C THR A 233 3.30 18.28 -13.15
N VAL A 234 3.31 19.36 -13.92
CA VAL A 234 3.08 20.73 -13.43
C VAL A 234 1.70 21.18 -13.88
N THR A 235 0.79 21.38 -12.93
CA THR A 235 -0.59 21.77 -13.17
C THR A 235 -0.81 23.22 -12.76
N PHE A 236 -1.30 24.03 -13.68
CA PHE A 236 -1.81 25.38 -13.43
C PHE A 236 -3.33 25.26 -13.33
N ASP A 237 -3.87 25.35 -12.12
CA ASP A 237 -5.29 25.26 -11.83
C ASP A 237 -5.92 26.66 -11.75
N ASN A 238 -6.87 26.91 -12.65
CA ASN A 238 -7.68 28.13 -12.73
C ASN A 238 -9.19 27.83 -12.62
N GLN A 239 -9.59 26.63 -12.17
CA GLN A 239 -11.01 26.20 -12.12
C GLN A 239 -11.93 27.18 -11.37
N CYS A 240 -11.42 27.83 -10.33
CA CYS A 240 -12.21 28.78 -9.53
C CYS A 240 -12.37 30.16 -10.19
N HIS A 241 -11.59 30.50 -11.22
CA HIS A 241 -11.55 31.82 -11.87
C HIS A 241 -11.52 33.02 -10.90
N SER A 242 -10.90 32.87 -9.73
CA SER A 242 -10.90 33.88 -8.65
C SER A 242 -9.83 34.96 -8.81
N GLY A 243 -9.10 34.96 -9.94
CA GLY A 243 -7.90 35.78 -10.14
C GLY A 243 -6.65 35.22 -9.47
N LYS A 244 -6.75 34.06 -8.80
CA LYS A 244 -5.63 33.28 -8.26
C LYS A 244 -5.51 31.98 -9.06
N VAL A 245 -4.39 31.79 -9.75
CA VAL A 245 -4.04 30.52 -10.40
C VAL A 245 -3.09 29.76 -9.47
N LYS A 246 -3.41 28.51 -9.17
CA LYS A 246 -2.56 27.65 -8.34
C LYS A 246 -1.63 26.84 -9.23
N ILE A 247 -0.35 26.77 -8.91
CA ILE A 247 0.64 25.95 -9.60
C ILE A 247 1.01 24.80 -8.68
N ILE A 248 0.78 23.58 -9.13
CA ILE A 248 1.03 22.35 -8.38
C ILE A 248 2.04 21.54 -9.17
N LEU A 249 3.08 21.06 -8.50
CA LEU A 249 4.04 20.11 -9.08
C LEU A 249 3.88 18.77 -8.38
N ALA A 250 3.51 17.76 -9.14
CA ALA A 250 3.39 16.38 -8.71
C ALA A 250 4.47 15.52 -9.38
N ILE A 251 4.87 14.45 -8.70
CA ILE A 251 5.77 13.46 -9.27
C ILE A 251 5.19 12.07 -9.08
N ASP A 252 5.21 11.28 -10.15
CA ASP A 252 4.97 9.85 -10.09
C ASP A 252 6.29 9.12 -10.35
N ALA A 253 6.76 8.41 -9.33
CA ALA A 253 8.04 7.71 -9.39
C ALA A 253 7.82 6.21 -9.56
N VAL A 254 8.25 5.70 -10.72
CA VAL A 254 8.23 4.27 -11.07
C VAL A 254 9.64 3.71 -10.91
N SER A 255 9.81 2.72 -10.03
CA SER A 255 11.08 2.02 -9.87
C SER A 255 11.20 0.88 -10.88
N SER A 256 12.42 0.68 -11.38
CA SER A 256 12.78 -0.39 -12.31
C SER A 256 14.18 -0.90 -12.01
N ALA A 257 14.44 -2.18 -12.30
CA ALA A 257 15.77 -2.75 -12.17
C ALA A 257 16.71 -2.11 -13.21
N CYS A 258 17.83 -1.55 -12.75
CA CYS A 258 18.83 -0.97 -13.64
C CYS A 258 19.42 -2.04 -14.58
N LYS A 259 19.46 -1.76 -15.89
CA LYS A 259 20.12 -2.61 -16.89
C LYS A 259 21.62 -2.25 -16.97
N ASN A 260 22.49 -3.26 -17.03
CA ASN A 260 23.95 -3.11 -17.24
C ASN A 260 24.71 -2.26 -16.20
N TRP A 261 24.47 -2.45 -14.90
CA TRP A 261 25.26 -1.80 -13.86
C TRP A 261 26.40 -2.71 -13.37
N LYS A 262 27.59 -2.14 -13.16
CA LYS A 262 28.74 -2.81 -12.53
C LYS A 262 29.06 -2.12 -11.21
N ILE A 263 28.55 -2.63 -10.09
CA ILE A 263 29.05 -2.24 -8.77
C ILE A 263 30.14 -3.24 -8.36
N SER A 264 31.36 -2.73 -8.20
CA SER A 264 32.43 -3.45 -7.53
C SER A 264 32.15 -3.43 -6.02
N GLY A 265 31.56 -4.50 -5.46
CA GLY A 265 31.28 -4.59 -4.01
C GLY A 265 30.37 -5.75 -3.59
N THR A 266 30.29 -6.00 -2.28
CA THR A 266 29.55 -7.11 -1.62
C THR A 266 28.02 -6.90 -1.49
N ALA A 267 27.45 -5.92 -2.20
CA ALA A 267 26.07 -5.42 -2.05
C ALA A 267 24.95 -6.40 -2.48
N GLN A 268 25.28 -7.65 -2.84
CA GLN A 268 24.28 -8.63 -3.31
C GLN A 268 23.72 -9.52 -2.18
N LYS A 269 24.27 -9.44 -0.96
CA LYS A 269 23.97 -10.43 0.08
C LYS A 269 22.64 -10.21 0.84
N ASN A 270 22.12 -8.98 0.95
CA ASN A 270 20.98 -8.69 1.83
C ASN A 270 19.61 -9.14 1.29
N THR A 271 19.34 -9.01 -0.01
CA THR A 271 18.02 -9.32 -0.59
C THR A 271 17.61 -10.79 -0.37
N HIS A 272 18.57 -11.72 -0.43
CA HIS A 272 18.28 -13.14 -0.20
C HIS A 272 17.85 -13.43 1.25
N TYR A 273 18.41 -12.71 2.24
CA TYR A 273 18.04 -12.92 3.65
C TYR A 273 16.63 -12.42 3.96
N LEU A 274 16.20 -11.29 3.37
CA LEU A 274 14.83 -10.77 3.55
C LEU A 274 13.79 -11.75 3.00
N LEU A 275 14.00 -12.28 1.79
CA LEU A 275 13.10 -13.29 1.21
C LEU A 275 13.02 -14.58 2.03
N VAL A 276 14.16 -15.06 2.52
CA VAL A 276 14.21 -16.25 3.39
C VAL A 276 13.49 -15.98 4.72
N PHE A 277 13.67 -14.79 5.29
CA PHE A 277 13.02 -14.37 6.52
C PHE A 277 11.49 -14.30 6.34
N ASP A 278 10.99 -13.70 5.26
CA ASP A 278 9.56 -13.66 4.93
C ASP A 278 8.98 -15.08 4.79
N GLY A 279 9.70 -15.98 4.10
CA GLY A 279 9.32 -17.39 4.00
C GLY A 279 9.21 -18.07 5.37
N PHE A 280 10.14 -17.77 6.28
CA PHE A 280 10.10 -18.29 7.65
C PHE A 280 8.91 -17.74 8.46
N VAL A 281 8.60 -16.45 8.32
CA VAL A 281 7.43 -15.83 8.97
C VAL A 281 6.14 -16.51 8.50
N ILE A 282 6.00 -16.74 7.19
CA ILE A 282 4.85 -17.45 6.61
C ILE A 282 4.70 -18.85 7.24
N PHE A 283 5.80 -19.60 7.35
CA PHE A 283 5.80 -20.93 7.95
C PHE A 283 5.34 -20.91 9.42
N VAL A 284 5.85 -19.99 10.24
CA VAL A 284 5.42 -19.83 11.64
C VAL A 284 3.95 -19.42 11.74
N CYS A 285 3.47 -18.56 10.84
CA CYS A 285 2.07 -18.17 10.77
C CYS A 285 1.15 -19.35 10.42
N LEU A 286 1.53 -20.19 9.46
CA LEU A 286 0.77 -21.38 9.07
C LEU A 286 0.71 -22.43 10.19
N THR A 287 1.85 -22.72 10.83
CA THR A 287 1.88 -23.65 11.97
C THR A 287 1.01 -23.16 13.13
N SER A 288 1.07 -21.85 13.43
CA SER A 288 0.18 -21.21 14.40
C SER A 288 -1.30 -21.35 14.02
N ALA A 289 -1.66 -21.10 12.76
CA ALA A 289 -3.04 -21.23 12.28
C ALA A 289 -3.56 -22.67 12.41
N VAL A 290 -2.77 -23.67 12.02
CA VAL A 290 -3.14 -25.09 12.15
C VAL A 290 -3.35 -25.49 13.61
N LEU A 291 -2.47 -25.05 14.52
CA LEU A 291 -2.62 -25.31 15.96
C LEU A 291 -3.88 -24.65 16.53
N CYS A 292 -4.18 -23.42 16.11
CA CYS A 292 -5.38 -22.69 16.51
C CYS A 292 -6.66 -23.37 15.99
N ILE A 293 -6.69 -23.77 14.72
CA ILE A 293 -7.82 -24.50 14.11
C ILE A 293 -8.06 -25.82 14.85
N ARG A 294 -7.00 -26.57 15.17
CA ARG A 294 -7.11 -27.81 15.96
C ARG A 294 -7.70 -27.56 17.35
N SER A 295 -7.30 -26.50 18.05
CA SER A 295 -7.91 -26.16 19.34
C SER A 295 -9.39 -25.78 19.21
N ILE A 296 -9.77 -25.01 18.19
CA ILE A 296 -11.17 -24.64 17.96
C ILE A 296 -12.02 -25.88 17.67
N PHE A 297 -11.53 -26.80 16.84
CA PHE A 297 -12.25 -28.03 16.54
C PHE A 297 -12.46 -28.92 17.77
N LEU A 298 -11.45 -29.04 18.63
CA LEU A 298 -11.58 -29.73 19.92
C LEU A 298 -12.62 -29.06 20.81
N ALA A 299 -12.62 -27.72 20.88
CA ALA A 299 -13.62 -26.95 21.62
C ALA A 299 -15.05 -27.25 21.15
N ILE A 300 -15.26 -27.21 19.83
CA ILE A 300 -16.56 -27.47 19.20
C ILE A 300 -17.02 -28.90 19.48
N ARG A 301 -16.11 -29.88 19.45
CA ARG A 301 -16.45 -31.27 19.83
C ARG A 301 -16.89 -31.38 21.28
N LEU A 302 -16.17 -30.76 22.21
CA LEU A 302 -16.53 -30.77 23.63
C LEU A 302 -17.89 -30.09 23.88
N LEU A 303 -18.18 -28.99 23.18
CA LEU A 303 -19.49 -28.32 23.26
C LEU A 303 -20.63 -29.20 22.74
N LYS A 304 -20.42 -29.93 21.64
CA LYS A 304 -21.44 -30.85 21.10
C LYS A 304 -21.74 -32.02 22.05
N VAL A 305 -20.70 -32.66 22.58
CA VAL A 305 -20.86 -33.78 23.52
C VAL A 305 -21.58 -33.34 24.81
N ASN A 306 -21.29 -32.13 25.30
CA ASN A 306 -22.00 -31.56 26.46
C ASN A 306 -23.46 -31.15 26.17
N SER A 307 -23.85 -30.99 24.89
CA SER A 307 -25.23 -30.66 24.51
C SER A 307 -26.09 -31.90 24.25
N GLU A 308 -25.47 -33.06 24.02
CA GLU A 308 -26.15 -34.34 23.74
C GLU A 308 -26.25 -35.24 25.00
N SER A 309 -25.50 -34.92 26.06
CA SER A 309 -25.60 -35.49 27.41
C SER A 309 -26.58 -34.70 28.27
#